data_AF-A0A8R2C9R8-F1
#
_entry.id   AF-A0A8R2C9R8-F1
#
_cell.length_a   1.000
_cell.length_b   1.000
_cell.length_c   1.000
_cell.angle_alpha   90.00
_cell.angle_beta   90.00
_cell.angle_gamma   90.00
#
_symmetry.space_group_name_H-M   'P 1'
#
loop_
_entity.id
_entity.type
_entity.pdbx_description
1 polymer ?
#
loop_
_entity_poly.entity_id
_entity_poly.type
_entity_poly.pdbx_seq_one_letter_code
_entity_poly.pdbx_strand_id
1 'polypeptide(L)' 'MSADMYSSSATDQLTKERGICMEKNCDVRRVFMTLKECQNRIKSKTYTAETCHQETVDLIEAIDHCVGDKAFIKFA' A
#
# COMPACT_ATOMS: atom_id res chain seq x y z
N MET A 1 3.93 5.69 6.63
CA MET A 1 4.03 5.67 5.15
C MET A 1 3.70 7.07 4.66
N SER A 2 4.66 7.76 4.06
CA SER A 2 4.43 9.07 3.45
C SER A 2 3.43 8.91 2.31
N ALA A 3 2.43 9.79 2.24
CA ALA A 3 1.41 9.76 1.18
C ALA A 3 2.05 9.84 -0.23
N ASP A 4 3.23 10.46 -0.30
CA ASP A 4 4.00 10.64 -1.53
C ASP A 4 4.52 9.33 -2.14
N MET A 5 4.59 8.23 -1.38
CA MET A 5 5.07 6.92 -1.87
C MET A 5 4.09 6.19 -2.80
N TYR A 6 2.85 6.65 -2.90
CA TYR A 6 1.79 6.00 -3.69
C TYR A 6 1.12 7.00 -4.65
N SER A 7 1.87 7.98 -5.14
CA SER A 7 1.36 8.96 -6.10
C SER A 7 1.49 8.46 -7.54
N SER A 8 0.36 8.28 -8.24
CA SER A 8 0.32 7.93 -9.67
C SER A 8 0.86 9.03 -10.60
N SER A 9 1.09 10.24 -10.07
CA SER A 9 1.68 11.38 -10.79
C SER A 9 3.17 11.59 -10.48
N ALA A 10 3.79 10.70 -9.69
CA ALA A 10 5.20 10.81 -9.35
C ALA A 10 6.13 10.68 -10.57
N THR A 11 7.26 11.39 -10.52
CA THR A 11 8.35 11.28 -11.51
C THR A 11 9.11 9.95 -11.37
N ASP A 12 9.30 9.48 -10.14
CA ASP A 12 9.91 8.17 -9.87
C ASP A 12 8.98 7.05 -10.36
N GLN A 13 9.50 6.20 -11.24
CA GLN A 13 8.71 5.16 -11.92
C GLN A 13 8.19 4.11 -10.93
N LEU A 14 8.95 3.75 -9.90
CA LEU A 14 8.48 2.82 -8.87
C LEU A 14 7.30 3.40 -8.09
N THR A 15 7.45 4.64 -7.61
CA THR A 15 6.39 5.38 -6.88
C THR A 15 5.13 5.54 -7.72
N LYS A 16 5.31 5.86 -9.01
CA LYS A 16 4.21 5.99 -9.97
C LYS A 16 3.42 4.70 -10.12
N GLU A 17 4.09 3.58 -10.40
CA GLU A 17 3.42 2.29 -10.58
C GLU A 17 2.77 1.80 -9.29
N ARG A 18 3.40 2.05 -8.13
CA ARG A 18 2.79 1.79 -6.81
C ARG A 18 1.49 2.57 -6.63
N GLY A 19 1.46 3.84 -7.02
CA GLY A 19 0.23 4.65 -7.00
C GLY A 19 -0.85 4.15 -7.95
N ILE A 20 -0.46 3.76 -9.17
CA ILE A 20 -1.39 3.17 -10.13
C ILE A 20 -2.00 1.86 -9.59
N CYS A 21 -1.19 0.99 -8.97
CA CYS A 21 -1.66 -0.24 -8.34
C CYS A 21 -2.62 0.02 -7.19
N MET A 22 -2.35 1.02 -6.35
CA MET A 22 -3.25 1.43 -5.26
C MET A 22 -4.60 1.94 -5.76
N GLU A 23 -4.62 2.66 -6.89
CA GLU A 23 -5.85 3.22 -7.46
C GLU A 23 -6.67 2.20 -8.25
N LYS A 24 -6.00 1.32 -9.02
CA LYS A 24 -6.64 0.50 -10.06
C LYS A 24 -6.78 -0.97 -9.71
N ASN A 25 -5.99 -1.50 -8.77
CA ASN A 25 -6.03 -2.92 -8.43
C ASN A 25 -7.02 -3.17 -7.27
N CYS A 26 -8.08 -3.94 -7.55
CA CYS A 26 -9.12 -4.26 -6.58
C CYS A 26 -8.61 -5.07 -5.38
N ASP A 27 -7.66 -5.98 -5.59
CA ASP A 27 -7.09 -6.81 -4.51
C ASP A 27 -6.23 -5.97 -3.57
N VAL A 28 -5.38 -5.10 -4.13
CA VAL A 28 -4.59 -4.13 -3.36
C VAL A 28 -5.52 -3.22 -2.56
N ARG A 29 -6.60 -2.72 -3.17
CA ARG A 29 -7.59 -1.88 -2.50
C ARG A 29 -8.27 -2.62 -1.34
N ARG A 30 -8.59 -3.91 -1.51
CA ARG A 30 -9.17 -4.74 -0.44
C ARG A 30 -8.24 -4.84 0.76
N VAL A 31 -6.95 -5.15 0.54
CA VAL A 31 -5.95 -5.24 1.61
C VAL A 31 -5.74 -3.89 2.30
N PHE A 32 -5.73 -2.79 1.53
CA PHE A 32 -5.68 -1.44 2.09
C PHE A 32 -6.86 -1.13 3.03
N MET A 33 -8.07 -1.59 2.69
CA MET A 33 -9.24 -1.43 3.56
C MET A 33 -9.06 -2.20 4.87
N THR A 34 -8.51 -3.41 4.86
CA THR A 34 -8.20 -4.18 6.08
C THR A 34 -7.20 -3.45 6.97
N LEU A 35 -6.15 -2.85 6.40
CA LEU A 35 -5.22 -2.00 7.15
C LEU A 35 -5.93 -0.80 7.77
N LYS A 36 -6.84 -0.14 7.03
CA LYS A 36 -7.62 0.99 7.55
C LYS A 36 -8.53 0.58 8.71
N GLU A 37 -9.16 -0.58 8.63
CA GLU A 37 -9.99 -1.12 9.70
C GLU A 37 -9.16 -1.38 10.97
N CYS A 38 -7.98 -2.00 10.83
CA CYS A 38 -7.07 -2.18 11.96
C CYS A 38 -6.65 -0.83 12.57
N GLN A 39 -6.28 0.15 11.74
CA GLN A 39 -5.89 1.48 12.21
C GLN A 39 -7.02 2.17 12.99
N ASN A 40 -8.25 2.05 12.51
CA ASN A 40 -9.42 2.61 13.19
C ASN A 40 -9.69 1.90 14.53
N ARG A 41 -9.55 0.57 14.56
CA ARG A 41 -9.69 -0.25 15.77
C ARG A 41 -8.67 0.14 16.83
N ILE A 42 -7.40 0.30 16.47
CA ILE A 42 -6.35 0.73 17.40
C ILE A 42 -6.62 2.16 17.90
N LYS A 43 -6.99 3.09 17.01
CA LYS A 43 -7.30 4.48 17.39
C LYS A 43 -8.46 4.59 18.38
N SER A 44 -9.42 3.66 18.35
CA SER A 44 -10.54 3.63 19.29
C SER A 44 -10.17 3.14 20.70
N LYS A 45 -8.97 2.56 20.89
CA LYS A 45 -8.52 2.01 22.17
C LYS A 45 -7.56 2.98 22.85
N THR A 46 -7.86 3.36 24.10
CA THR A 46 -7.00 4.24 24.90
C THR A 46 -5.66 3.58 25.29
N TYR A 47 -5.67 2.25 25.47
CA TYR A 47 -4.47 1.46 25.75
C TYR A 47 -4.59 0.08 25.09
N THR A 48 -3.65 -0.27 24.22
CA THR A 48 -3.65 -1.55 23.51
C THR A 48 -2.23 -1.95 23.13
N ALA A 49 -1.93 -3.26 23.19
CA ALA A 49 -0.69 -3.83 22.64
C ALA A 49 -0.84 -4.26 21.18
N GLU A 50 -2.05 -4.15 20.63
CA GLU A 50 -2.34 -4.46 19.23
C GLU A 50 -1.57 -3.53 18.28
N THR A 51 -1.06 -4.08 17.18
CA THR A 51 -0.40 -3.34 16.10
C THR A 51 -0.98 -3.77 14.76
N CYS A 52 -0.90 -2.91 13.74
CA CYS A 52 -1.31 -3.25 12.37
C CYS A 52 -0.12 -3.70 11.50
N HIS A 53 0.88 -4.33 12.11
CA HIS A 53 2.09 -4.70 11.39
C HIS A 53 1.80 -5.71 10.28
N GLN A 54 0.99 -6.73 10.60
CA GLN A 54 0.61 -7.76 9.62
C GLN A 54 -0.10 -7.14 8.42
N GLU A 55 -1.15 -6.34 8.65
CA GLU A 55 -1.91 -5.70 7.57
C GLU A 55 -1.06 -4.71 6.76
N THR A 56 -0.01 -4.16 7.37
CA THR A 56 0.96 -3.31 6.67
C THR A 56 1.84 -4.13 5.74
N VAL A 57 2.33 -5.28 6.19
CA VAL A 57 3.13 -6.20 5.37
C VAL A 57 2.30 -6.77 4.23
N ASP A 58 1.07 -7.21 4.51
CA ASP A 58 0.14 -7.74 3.50
C ASP A 58 -0.11 -6.71 2.38
N LEU A 59 -0.26 -5.44 2.75
CA LEU A 59 -0.43 -4.36 1.78
C LEU A 59 0.83 -4.17 0.91
N ILE A 60 2.01 -4.18 1.53
CA ILE A 60 3.28 -4.03 0.79
C ILE A 60 3.44 -5.20 -0.19
N GLU A 61 3.20 -6.44 0.25
CA GLU A 61 3.28 -7.63 -0.61
C GLU A 61 2.32 -7.52 -1.80
N ALA A 62 1.06 -7.13 -1.56
CA ALA A 62 0.07 -6.97 -2.63
C ALA A 62 0.49 -5.90 -3.65
N ILE A 63 1.06 -4.80 -3.19
CA ILE A 63 1.57 -3.73 -4.04
C ILE A 63 2.78 -4.23 -4.84
N ASP A 64 3.76 -4.85 -4.19
CA ASP A 64 4.99 -5.32 -4.81
C ASP A 64 4.69 -6.41 -5.85
N HIS A 65 3.71 -7.29 -5.59
CA HIS A 65 3.20 -8.24 -6.59
C HIS A 65 2.57 -7.54 -7.80
N CYS A 66 1.78 -6.47 -7.56
CA CYS A 66 1.14 -5.71 -8.63
C CYS A 66 2.13 -4.93 -9.51
N VAL A 67 3.23 -4.43 -8.94
CA VAL A 67 4.23 -3.63 -9.68
C VAL A 67 5.40 -4.44 -10.24
N GLY A 68 5.56 -5.70 -9.84
CA GLY A 68 6.74 -6.53 -10.16
C GLY A 68 7.06 -6.62 -11.66
N ASP A 69 6.04 -6.60 -12.52
CA ASP A 69 6.16 -6.65 -13.97
C ASP A 69 6.15 -5.27 -14.65
N LYS A 70 5.88 -4.17 -13.92
CA LYS A 70 5.65 -2.81 -14.47
C LYS A 70 6.70 -1.79 -14.07
N ALA A 71 7.21 -1.86 -12.84
CA ALA A 71 8.05 -0.83 -12.25
C ALA A 71 9.36 -0.62 -13.02
N PHE A 72 9.92 -1.69 -13.60
CA PHE A 72 11.25 -1.66 -14.20
C PHE A 72 11.31 -1.78 -15.72
N ILE A 73 10.17 -1.73 -16.42
CA ILE A 73 10.13 -1.83 -17.90
C ILE A 73 10.99 -0.75 -18.58
N LYS A 74 11.06 0.45 -17.98
CA LYS A 74 11.84 1.58 -18.54
C LYS A 74 13.30 1.64 -18.09
N PHE A 75 13.73 0.70 -17.26
CA PHE A 75 15.12 0.59 -16.80
C PHE A 75 15.88 -0.53 -17.52
N ALA A 76 15.24 -1.22 -18.47
CA ALA A 76 15.84 -2.22 -19.35
C ALA A 76 16.41 -1.60 -20.64
#